data_AF-A0A7Y5BWQ5-F1
#
_entry.id   AF-A0A7Y5BWQ5-F1
#
_cell.length_a   1.000
_cell.length_b   1.000
_cell.length_c   1.000
_cell.angle_alpha   90.00
_cell.angle_beta   90.00
_cell.angle_gamma   90.00
#
_symmetry.space_group_name_H-M   'P 1'
#
loop_
_entity.id
_entity.type
_entity.pdbx_description
1 polymer ?
#
loop_
_entity_poly.entity_id
_entity_poly.type
_entity_poly.pdbx_seq_one_letter_code
_entity_poly.pdbx_strand_id
1 'polypeptide(L)' 'MEKITITEILDDLRAADEITRRYERWFWLSSADFYELYMQGLLDDGEHLADFTKWAGFHEIKLDREVVLQEHLINY' A
#
# COMPACT_ATOMS: atom_id res chain seq x y z
N MET A 1 8.36 -3.82 -22.00
CA MET A 1 7.63 -3.90 -20.72
C MET A 1 6.94 -5.24 -20.69
N GLU A 2 7.30 -6.08 -19.73
CA GLU A 2 6.60 -7.34 -19.50
C GLU A 2 5.18 -7.01 -18.98
N LYS A 3 4.16 -7.64 -19.56
CA LYS A 3 2.78 -7.41 -19.16
C LYS A 3 2.56 -8.19 -17.87
N ILE A 4 2.41 -7.48 -16.75
CA ILE A 4 2.07 -8.10 -15.47
C ILE A 4 0.79 -8.93 -15.62
N THR A 5 0.82 -10.16 -15.12
CA THR A 5 -0.28 -11.11 -15.20
C THR A 5 -1.29 -10.87 -14.06
N ILE A 6 -2.52 -11.34 -14.23
CA ILE A 6 -3.53 -11.24 -13.16
C ILE A 6 -3.10 -11.93 -11.87
N THR A 7 -2.36 -13.05 -11.96
CA THR A 7 -1.83 -13.75 -10.77
C THR A 7 -0.80 -12.89 -10.05
N GLU A 8 0.13 -12.28 -10.77
CA GLU A 8 1.12 -11.37 -10.17
C GLU A 8 0.47 -10.13 -9.55
N ILE A 9 -0.57 -9.57 -10.18
CA ILE A 9 -1.34 -8.46 -9.61
C ILE A 9 -1.97 -8.88 -8.26
N LEU A 10 -2.61 -10.06 -8.22
CA LEU A 10 -3.27 -10.55 -7.01
C LEU A 10 -2.27 -10.92 -5.90
N ASP A 11 -1.12 -11.48 -6.27
CA ASP A 11 -0.06 -11.81 -5.32
C ASP A 11 0.56 -10.55 -4.70
N ASP A 12 0.83 -9.52 -5.51
CA ASP A 12 1.31 -8.22 -5.04
C ASP A 12 0.28 -7.55 -4.11
N LEU A 13 -1.01 -7.59 -4.48
CA LEU A 13 -2.10 -7.06 -3.63
C LEU A 13 -2.16 -7.79 -2.29
N ARG A 14 -2.05 -9.12 -2.28
CA ARG A 14 -2.09 -9.92 -1.06
C ARG A 14 -0.90 -9.58 -0.15
N ALA A 15 0.30 -9.48 -0.70
CA ALA A 15 1.51 -9.14 0.05
C ALA A 15 1.44 -7.71 0.63
N ALA A 16 0.98 -6.74 -0.17
CA ALA A 16 0.81 -5.37 0.27
C ALA A 16 -0.26 -5.25 1.37
N ASP A 17 -1.41 -5.91 1.22
CA ASP A 17 -2.50 -5.87 2.20
C ASP A 17 -2.12 -6.53 3.55
N GLU A 18 -1.34 -7.61 3.54
CA GLU A 18 -0.81 -8.21 4.76
C GLU A 18 0.06 -7.24 5.56
N ILE A 19 0.86 -6.44 4.86
CA ILE A 19 1.76 -5.47 5.47
C ILE A 19 0.96 -4.26 5.95
N THR A 20 0.14 -3.64 5.11
CA THR A 20 -0.62 -2.44 5.52
C THR A 20 -1.53 -2.73 6.72
N ARG A 21 -2.25 -3.86 6.74
CA ARG A 21 -3.09 -4.26 7.88
C ARG A 21 -2.32 -4.47 9.19
N ARG A 22 -1.03 -4.79 9.13
CA ARG A 22 -0.20 -4.91 10.34
C ARG A 22 -0.05 -3.55 11.01
N TYR A 23 0.19 -2.51 10.22
CA TYR A 23 0.33 -1.15 10.72
C TYR A 23 -1.00 -0.56 11.18
N GLU A 24 -2.10 -0.83 10.47
CA GLU A 24 -3.44 -0.42 10.93
C GLU A 24 -3.75 -0.96 12.34
N ARG A 25 -3.36 -2.21 12.64
CA ARG A 25 -3.53 -2.80 13.98
C ARG A 25 -2.59 -2.21 15.04
N TRP A 26 -1.40 -1.78 14.66
CA TRP A 26 -0.43 -1.21 15.60
C TRP A 26 -0.79 0.23 15.96
N PHE A 27 -1.23 1.00 14.99
CA PHE A 27 -1.49 2.43 15.14
C PHE A 27 -2.97 2.79 15.30
N TRP A 28 -3.88 1.82 15.14
CA TRP A 28 -5.33 2.01 15.23
C TRP A 28 -5.88 3.09 14.27
N LEU A 29 -5.26 3.19 13.10
CA LEU A 29 -5.61 4.12 12.03
C LEU A 29 -5.92 3.34 10.76
N SER A 30 -6.81 3.87 9.91
CA SER A 30 -6.98 3.33 8.56
C SER A 30 -5.73 3.61 7.73
N SER A 31 -5.42 2.76 6.74
CA SER A 31 -4.29 3.02 5.84
C SER A 31 -4.38 4.38 5.13
N ALA A 32 -5.61 4.85 4.85
CA ALA A 32 -5.83 6.15 4.21
C ALA A 32 -5.46 7.32 5.14
N ASP A 33 -5.96 7.32 6.38
CA ASP A 33 -5.65 8.37 7.36
C ASP A 33 -4.15 8.34 7.71
N PHE A 34 -3.58 7.14 7.83
CA PHE A 34 -2.16 6.94 8.07
C PHE A 34 -1.31 7.48 6.92
N TYR A 35 -1.73 7.27 5.66
CA TYR A 35 -1.04 7.81 4.48
C TYR A 35 -1.09 9.34 4.44
N GLU A 36 -2.24 9.92 4.76
CA GLU A 36 -2.40 11.38 4.80
C GLU A 36 -1.45 12.01 5.82
N LEU A 37 -1.40 11.46 7.03
CA LEU A 37 -0.48 11.91 8.08
C LEU A 37 1.00 11.72 7.68
N TYR A 38 1.33 10.60 7.02
CA TYR A 38 2.69 10.35 6.48
C TYR A 38 3.09 11.42 5.46
N MET A 39 2.22 11.69 4.48
CA MET A 39 2.48 12.66 3.41
C MET A 39 2.62 14.10 3.93
N GLN A 40 1.96 14.42 5.04
CA GLN A 40 2.08 15.73 5.70
C GLN A 40 3.31 15.83 6.61
N GLY A 41 4.05 14.74 6.82
CA GLY A 41 5.16 14.68 7.77
C GLY A 41 4.71 14.76 9.24
N LEU A 42 3.45 14.41 9.53
CA LEU A 42 2.84 14.49 10.87
C LEU A 42 2.78 13.14 11.59
N LEU A 43 3.23 12.07 10.93
CA LEU A 43 3.14 10.71 11.43
C LEU A 43 4.24 10.35 12.44
N ASP A 44 5.40 11.01 12.38
CA ASP A 44 6.59 10.65 13.15
C ASP A 44 7.37 11.88 13.61
N ASP A 45 7.93 11.82 14.82
CA ASP A 45 8.97 12.74 15.30
C ASP A 45 10.39 12.27 14.93
N GLY A 46 10.50 11.09 14.30
CA GLY A 46 11.70 10.54 13.66
C GLY A 46 12.14 9.19 14.22
N GLU A 47 11.45 8.63 15.22
CA GLU A 47 11.81 7.35 15.85
C GLU A 47 11.46 6.13 14.99
N HIS A 48 10.50 6.25 14.06
CA HIS A 48 9.93 5.14 13.28
C HIS A 48 10.01 5.31 11.76
N LEU A 49 10.80 6.29 11.29
CA LEU A 49 10.87 6.71 9.90
C LEU A 49 11.10 5.55 8.90
N ALA A 50 11.96 4.60 9.26
CA ALA A 50 12.27 3.45 8.40
C ALA A 50 11.05 2.52 8.22
N ASP A 51 10.31 2.27 9.29
CA ASP A 51 9.12 1.42 9.26
C ASP A 51 7.97 2.10 8.50
N PHE A 52 7.78 3.42 8.70
CA PHE A 52 6.77 4.19 7.97
C PHE A 52 7.08 4.34 6.50
N THR A 53 8.35 4.55 6.14
CA THR A 53 8.77 4.59 4.73
C THR A 53 8.54 3.24 4.06
N LYS A 54 8.86 2.14 4.76
CA LYS A 54 8.59 0.79 4.26
C LYS A 54 7.09 0.57 4.06
N TRP A 55 6.28 0.92 5.05
CA TRP A 55 4.83 0.82 4.96
C TRP A 55 4.28 1.64 3.78
N ALA A 56 4.74 2.88 3.60
CA ALA A 56 4.28 3.78 2.53
C ALA A 56 4.53 3.16 1.15
N GLY A 57 5.70 2.53 0.94
CA GLY A 57 5.97 1.80 -0.29
C GLY A 57 4.99 0.66 -0.56
N PHE A 58 4.61 -0.12 0.46
CA PHE A 58 3.59 -1.17 0.28
C PHE A 58 2.19 -0.60 0.04
N HIS A 59 1.85 0.52 0.69
CA HIS A 59 0.59 1.21 0.45
C HIS A 59 0.49 1.72 -1.01
N GLU A 60 1.56 2.30 -1.53
CA GLU A 60 1.61 2.76 -2.93
C GLU A 60 1.55 1.61 -3.94
N ILE A 61 2.26 0.50 -3.68
CA ILE A 61 2.15 -0.73 -4.50
C ILE A 61 0.71 -1.23 -4.53
N LYS A 62 0.02 -1.23 -3.38
CA LYS A 62 -1.38 -1.64 -3.31
C LYS A 62 -2.26 -0.77 -4.22
N LEU A 63 -2.16 0.56 -4.10
CA LEU A 63 -2.94 1.50 -4.92
C LEU A 63 -2.66 1.31 -6.41
N ASP A 64 -1.39 1.18 -6.80
CA ASP A 64 -1.00 0.95 -8.19
C ASP A 64 -1.60 -0.36 -8.74
N ARG A 65 -1.52 -1.46 -7.97
CA ARG A 65 -2.07 -2.76 -8.39
C ARG A 65 -3.59 -2.79 -8.41
N GLU A 66 -4.26 -2.04 -7.54
CA GLU A 66 -5.72 -1.87 -7.59
C GLU A 66 -6.14 -1.18 -8.90
N VAL A 67 -5.42 -0.14 -9.34
CA VAL A 67 -5.65 0.52 -10.63
C VAL A 67 -5.42 -0.45 -11.79
N VAL A 68 -4.28 -1.15 -11.80
CA VAL A 68 -3.97 -2.12 -12.86
C VAL A 68 -5.01 -3.24 -12.92
N LEU A 69 -5.50 -3.73 -11.78
CA LEU A 69 -6.57 -4.72 -11.72
C LEU A 69 -7.88 -4.18 -12.31
N GLN A 70 -8.28 -2.97 -11.94
CA GLN A 70 -9.47 -2.32 -12.48
C GLN A 70 -9.39 -2.14 -14.00
N GLU A 71 -8.25 -1.67 -14.51
CA GLU A 71 -8.01 -1.60 -15.95
C GLU A 71 -8.09 -2.97 -16.61
N HIS A 72 -7.56 -4.01 -15.97
CA HIS A 72 -7.68 -5.38 -16.48
C HIS A 72 -9.13 -5.81 -16.62
N LEU A 73 -9.97 -5.56 -15.61
CA LEU A 73 -11.38 -5.96 -15.59
C LEU A 73 -12.26 -5.17 -16.57
N ILE A 74 -11.95 -3.90 -16.85
CA ILE A 74 -12.70 -3.05 -17.80
C ILE A 74 -12.42 -3.42 -19.27
N ASN A 75 -11.27 -4.05 -19.55
CA ASN A 75 -10.86 -4.46 -20.89
C ASN A 75 -11.32 -5.88 -21.30
N TYR A 76 -12.24 -6.49 -20.54
CA TYR A 76 -12.93 -7.76 -20.84
C TYR A 76 -14.40 -7.51 -21.19
#